data_AF-X1FL99-F1
#
_entry.id   AF-X1FL99-F1
#
_cell.length_a   1.000
_cell.length_b   1.000
_cell.length_c   1.000
_cell.angle_alpha   90.00
_cell.angle_beta   90.00
_cell.angle_gamma   90.00
#
_symmetry.space_group_name_H-M   'P 1'
#
loop_
_entity.id
_entity.type
_entity.pdbx_description
1 polymer ?
#
loop_
_entity_poly.entity_id
_entity_poly.type
_entity_poly.pdbx_seq_one_letter_code
_entity_poly.pdbx_strand_id
1 'polypeptide(L)'
;AYFINCARAELADEEALYTALANGYIAGAGLDLVKGESISLDHPLLKLENVIFTAHSAWYSEHSISEIKRRGYENIGRVFR
;
A
#
# COMPACT_ATOMS: atom_id res chain seq x y z
N ALA A 1 5.42 10.41 -15.75
CA ALA A 1 4.80 9.11 -15.38
C ALA A 1 4.48 9.10 -13.89
N TYR A 2 3.60 8.19 -13.44
CA TYR A 2 3.24 8.04 -12.03
C TYR A 2 3.35 6.57 -11.62
N PHE A 3 3.73 6.31 -10.37
CA PHE A 3 3.80 4.98 -9.79
C PHE A 3 2.73 4.80 -8.70
N ILE A 4 1.98 3.70 -8.71
CA ILE A 4 0.94 3.42 -7.71
C ILE A 4 1.15 2.01 -7.16
N ASN A 5 1.26 1.88 -5.84
CA ASN A 5 1.39 0.58 -5.18
C ASN A 5 0.38 0.41 -4.04
N CYS A 6 -0.61 -0.45 -4.28
CA CYS A 6 -1.57 -0.94 -3.29
C CYS A 6 -1.47 -2.46 -3.10
N ALA A 7 -0.34 -3.04 -3.48
CA ALA A 7 -0.11 -4.49 -3.47
C ALA A 7 0.77 -4.89 -2.28
N ARG A 8 2.10 -4.89 -2.45
CA ARG A 8 3.08 -5.30 -1.42
C ARG A 8 4.34 -4.44 -1.53
N ALA A 9 4.99 -4.19 -0.39
CA ALA A 9 6.10 -3.23 -0.31
C ALA A 9 7.29 -3.74 -1.11
N GLU A 10 7.50 -5.04 -1.03
CA GLU A 10 8.61 -5.79 -1.62
C GLU A 10 8.57 -5.83 -3.15
N LEU A 11 7.47 -5.39 -3.78
CA LEU A 11 7.36 -5.28 -5.24
C LEU A 11 8.12 -4.09 -5.79
N ALA A 12 8.51 -3.14 -4.95
CA ALA A 12 9.30 -1.98 -5.34
C ALA A 12 10.61 -1.93 -4.56
N ASP A 13 11.69 -1.57 -5.25
CA ASP A 13 12.90 -1.09 -4.59
C ASP A 13 12.64 0.35 -4.14
N GLU A 14 12.53 0.53 -2.83
CA GLU A 14 12.14 1.79 -2.21
C GLU A 14 13.22 2.88 -2.35
N GLU A 15 14.50 2.49 -2.37
CA GLU A 15 15.62 3.41 -2.58
C GLU A 15 15.67 3.88 -4.04
N ALA A 16 15.43 2.96 -4.98
CA ALA A 16 15.29 3.31 -6.40
C ALA A 16 14.07 4.22 -6.64
N LEU A 17 12.95 3.93 -5.98
CA LEU A 17 11.74 4.74 -6.05
C LEU A 17 11.98 6.15 -5.50
N TYR A 18 12.61 6.27 -4.32
CA TYR A 18 13.00 7.56 -3.75
C TYR A 18 13.87 8.35 -4.73
N THR A 19 14.90 7.71 -5.29
CA THR A 19 15.81 8.34 -6.25
C THR A 19 15.06 8.83 -7.49
N ALA A 20 14.15 8.02 -8.03
CA ALA A 20 13.36 8.38 -9.20
C ALA A 20 12.41 9.56 -8.95
N LEU A 21 11.83 9.64 -7.75
CA LEU A 21 10.93 10.73 -7.35
C LEU A 21 11.71 12.02 -7.04
N ALA A 22 12.79 11.92 -6.26
CA ALA A 22 13.61 13.07 -5.86
C ALA A 22 14.31 13.73 -7.05
N ASN A 23 14.75 12.94 -8.04
CA ASN A 23 15.38 13.45 -9.27
C ASN A 23 14.38 13.76 -10.40
N GLY A 24 13.07 13.56 -10.17
CA GLY A 24 12.03 13.87 -11.15
C GLY A 24 11.98 12.96 -12.38
N TYR A 25 12.53 11.74 -12.31
CA TYR A 25 12.39 10.73 -13.38
C TYR A 25 10.94 10.28 -13.55
N ILE A 26 10.18 10.28 -12.45
CA ILE A 26 8.72 10.16 -12.46
C ILE A 26 8.11 11.35 -11.71
N ALA A 27 6.89 11.72 -12.10
CA ALA A 27 6.22 12.92 -11.62
C ALA A 27 5.66 12.77 -10.20
N GLY A 28 5.41 11.53 -9.75
CA GLY A 28 4.94 11.28 -8.40
C GLY A 28 4.58 9.82 -8.13
N ALA A 29 4.22 9.53 -6.87
CA ALA A 29 3.80 8.22 -6.44
C ALA A 29 2.61 8.25 -5.48
N GLY A 30 1.74 7.24 -5.57
CA GLY A 30 0.69 6.94 -4.60
C GLY A 30 0.95 5.59 -3.94
N LEU A 31 1.17 5.57 -2.63
CA LEU A 31 1.63 4.39 -1.90
C LEU A 31 0.67 4.08 -0.75
N ASP A 32 0.08 2.88 -0.74
CA ASP A 32 -0.75 2.42 0.39
C ASP A 32 0.09 1.78 1.50
N LEU A 33 1.35 1.48 1.22
CA LEU A 33 2.24 0.76 2.11
C LEU A 33 3.71 0.96 1.69
N VAL A 34 4.62 0.82 2.67
CA VAL A 34 6.09 0.80 2.52
C VAL A 34 6.64 -0.39 3.28
N LYS A 35 7.95 -0.64 3.20
CA LYS A 35 8.57 -1.72 3.97
C LYS A 35 8.34 -1.50 5.46
N GLY A 36 7.87 -2.54 6.15
CA GLY A 36 7.49 -2.52 7.57
C GLY A 36 5.98 -2.43 7.79
N GLU A 37 5.53 -2.70 9.02
CA GLU A 37 4.08 -2.70 9.36
C GLU A 37 3.53 -1.31 9.70
N SER A 38 4.38 -0.31 9.90
CA SER A 38 3.97 1.06 10.19
C SER A 38 4.99 2.04 9.63
N ILE A 39 4.51 3.08 8.95
CA ILE A 39 5.38 4.11 8.40
C ILE A 39 5.89 5.01 9.53
N SER A 40 7.22 5.12 9.65
CA SER A 40 7.83 6.10 10.55
C SER A 40 7.58 7.52 10.03
N LEU A 41 7.33 8.49 10.91
CA LEU A 41 7.20 9.90 10.49
C LEU A 41 8.49 10.44 9.85
N ASP A 42 9.64 9.83 10.15
CA ASP A 42 10.93 10.21 9.59
C ASP A 42 11.22 9.60 8.21
N HIS A 43 10.29 8.82 7.67
CA HIS A 43 10.45 8.08 6.43
C HIS A 43 10.80 9.00 5.25
N PRO A 44 11.85 8.73 4.44
CA PRO A 44 12.31 9.63 3.39
C PRO A 44 11.24 9.98 2.36
N LEU A 45 10.46 8.98 1.92
CA LEU A 45 9.36 9.20 0.97
C LEU A 45 8.24 10.11 1.50
N LEU A 46 8.03 10.22 2.81
CA LEU A 46 7.03 11.15 3.39
C LEU A 46 7.45 12.63 3.26
N LYS A 47 8.74 12.89 3.02
CA LYS A 47 9.29 14.24 2.91
C LYS A 47 9.18 14.79 1.49
N LEU A 48 8.78 13.96 0.52
CA LEU A 48 8.65 14.34 -0.88
C LEU A 48 7.24 14.87 -1.17
N GLU A 49 7.15 16.10 -1.69
CA GLU A 49 5.86 16.75 -2.00
C GLU A 49 5.07 16.04 -3.12
N ASN A 50 5.75 15.23 -3.94
CA ASN A 50 5.15 14.48 -5.05
C ASN A 50 4.74 13.04 -4.67
N VAL A 51 4.62 12.75 -3.37
CA VAL A 51 4.21 11.43 -2.87
C VAL A 51 2.96 11.56 -2.00
N ILE A 52 1.98 10.70 -2.26
CA ILE A 52 0.76 10.57 -1.44
C ILE A 52 0.77 9.20 -0.77
N PHE A 53 0.45 9.18 0.53
CA PHE A 53 0.35 7.97 1.33
C PHE A 53 -1.07 7.72 1.84
N THR A 54 -1.46 6.44 1.87
CA THR A 54 -2.61 5.95 2.64
C THR A 54 -2.13 4.92 3.67
N ALA A 55 -2.87 4.76 4.76
CA ALA A 55 -2.46 3.95 5.91
C ALA A 55 -2.84 2.47 5.73
N HIS A 56 -2.31 1.81 4.70
CA HIS A 56 -2.63 0.43 4.33
C HIS A 56 -4.14 0.16 4.32
N SER A 57 -4.88 1.08 3.72
CA SER A 57 -6.33 1.17 3.78
C SER A 57 -6.99 1.12 2.40
N ALA A 58 -6.23 0.89 1.32
CA ALA A 58 -6.80 0.75 -0.03
C ALA A 58 -7.81 -0.41 -0.14
N TRP A 59 -7.73 -1.40 0.74
CA TRP A 59 -8.70 -2.49 0.82
C TRP A 59 -10.02 -2.10 1.52
N TYR A 60 -10.04 -0.99 2.27
CA TYR A 60 -11.12 -0.63 3.19
C TYR A 60 -12.30 0.02 2.47
N SER A 61 -13.40 -0.70 2.40
CA SER A 61 -14.73 -0.17 2.04
C SER A 61 -15.79 -0.90 2.87
N GLU A 62 -16.97 -0.30 3.03
CA GLU A 62 -18.09 -0.96 3.73
C GLU A 62 -18.38 -2.35 3.14
N HIS A 63 -18.32 -2.45 1.81
CA HIS A 63 -18.50 -3.71 1.09
C HIS A 63 -17.37 -4.72 1.39
N SER A 64 -16.11 -4.28 1.33
CA SER A 64 -14.95 -5.14 1.63
C SER A 64 -15.02 -5.73 3.03
N ILE A 65 -15.44 -4.94 4.03
CA ILE A 65 -15.57 -5.41 5.41
C ILE A 65 -16.62 -6.51 5.51
N SER A 66 -17.78 -6.33 4.85
CA SER A 66 -18.83 -7.35 4.81
C SER A 66 -18.32 -8.64 4.17
N GLU A 67 -17.63 -8.53 3.03
CA GLU A 67 -17.11 -9.66 2.27
C GLU A 67 -15.99 -10.41 2.99
N ILE A 68 -15.05 -9.71 3.64
CA ILE A 68 -13.97 -10.33 4.42
C ILE A 68 -14.55 -11.21 5.53
N LYS A 69 -15.57 -10.72 6.25
CA LYS A 69 -16.26 -11.49 7.29
C LYS A 69 -16.97 -12.70 6.69
N ARG A 70 -17.83 -12.48 5.69
CA ARG A 70 -18.63 -13.53 5.04
C ARG A 70 -17.76 -14.66 4.50
N ARG A 71 -16.75 -14.32 3.69
CA ARG A 71 -15.84 -15.30 3.06
C ARG A 71 -15.03 -16.07 4.10
N GLY A 72 -14.61 -15.40 5.18
CA GLY A 72 -13.93 -16.05 6.30
C GLY A 72 -14.78 -17.16 6.91
N TYR A 73 -16.03 -16.86 7.27
CA TYR A 73 -16.96 -17.86 7.83
C TYR A 73 -17.33 -18.97 6.84
N GLU A 74 -17.55 -18.62 5.57
CA GLU A 74 -17.83 -19.62 4.53
C GLU A 74 -16.68 -20.62 4.37
N ASN A 75 -15.43 -20.15 4.39
CA ASN A 75 -14.27 -21.04 4.32
C ASN A 75 -14.14 -21.94 5.54
N ILE A 76 -14.45 -21.46 6.74
CA ILE A 76 -14.52 -22.32 7.94
C ILE A 76 -15.59 -23.39 7.75
N GLY A 77 -16.79 -23.01 7.31
CA GLY A 77 -17.89 -23.96 7.07
C GLY A 77 -17.58 -25.01 6.00
N ARG A 78 -16.75 -24.69 5.01
CA ARG A 78 -16.28 -25.65 3.99
C ARG A 78 -15.38 -26.74 4.55
N VAL A 79 -14.62 -26.48 5.61
CA VAL A 79 -13.74 -27.49 6.23
C VAL A 79 -14.53 -28.59 6.93
N PHE A 80 -15.73 -28.28 7.42
CA PHE A 80 -16.59 -29.21 8.17
C PHE A 80 -17.65 -29.93 7.33
N ARG A 81 -17.61 -29.78 6.00
CA ARG A 81 -18.52 -30.45 5.07
C ARG A 81 -17.85 -31.60 4.34
#